data_AF-A0A538NYL9-F1
#
_entry.id   AF-A0A538NYL9-F1
#
_cell.length_a   1.000
_cell.length_b   1.000
_cell.length_c   1.000
_cell.angle_alpha   90.00
_cell.angle_beta   90.00
_cell.angle_gamma   90.00
#
_symmetry.space_group_name_H-M   'P 1'
#
loop_
_entity.id
_entity.type
_entity.pdbx_description
1 polymer ?
#
loop_
_entity_poly.entity_id
_entity_poly.type
_entity_poly.pdbx_seq_one_letter_code
_entity_poly.pdbx_strand_id
1 'polypeptide(L)'
;MKDQKQQMEWGTRVGVILAVSGSAVGLGNFLRFPGQAAAHGGGAFMIPYVCALLFLAMPIGWAEWAMARHGGTKGLHNGPAILGVIGRGRIARYLGVFAVLIPMVVYM
;
A
#
# COMPACT_ATOMS: atom_id res chain seq x y z
N MET A 1 -2.56 13.45 34.93
CA MET A 1 -1.38 13.16 34.11
C MET A 1 -1.85 13.10 32.67
N LYS A 2 -1.40 14.00 31.78
CA LYS A 2 -1.74 13.95 30.35
C LYS A 2 -0.84 12.88 29.74
N ASP A 3 -1.41 11.73 29.34
CA ASP A 3 -0.72 10.75 28.50
C ASP A 3 -0.21 11.46 27.23
N GLN A 4 1.08 11.81 27.22
CA GLN A 4 1.74 12.28 26.02
C GLN A 4 1.83 11.09 25.06
N LYS A 5 0.87 11.00 24.14
CA LYS A 5 0.89 10.08 23.01
C LYS A 5 2.10 10.48 22.15
N GLN A 6 3.26 9.88 22.41
CA GLN A 6 4.48 10.09 21.64
C GLN A 6 4.19 9.70 20.18
N GLN A 7 4.10 10.70 19.31
CA GLN A 7 4.02 10.47 17.87
C GLN A 7 5.46 10.22 17.40
N MET A 8 5.74 9.01 16.92
CA MET A 8 7.02 8.70 16.29
C MET A 8 7.10 9.47 14.98
N GLU A 9 7.86 10.55 14.96
CA GLU A 9 8.16 11.29 13.75
C GLU A 9 9.30 10.63 12.99
N TRP A 10 9.20 10.66 11.66
CA TRP A 10 10.24 10.14 10.79
C TRP A 10 11.43 11.11 10.78
N GLY A 11 12.65 10.58 11.00
CA GLY A 11 13.85 11.41 11.09
C GLY A 11 14.14 12.22 9.82
N THR A 12 13.91 11.67 8.62
CA THR A 12 14.09 12.39 7.35
C THR A 12 13.08 11.95 6.28
N ARG A 13 12.73 12.85 5.37
CA ARG A 13 11.87 12.53 4.20
C ARG A 13 12.50 11.48 3.30
N VAL A 14 13.81 11.53 3.11
CA VAL A 14 14.56 10.54 2.32
C VAL A 14 14.49 9.16 2.98
N GLY A 15 14.59 9.10 4.31
CA GLY A 15 14.40 7.87 5.07
C GLY A 15 13.02 7.24 4.86
N VAL A 16 11.96 8.06 4.83
CA VAL A 16 10.59 7.59 4.51
C VAL A 16 10.53 6.99 3.11
N ILE A 17 11.05 7.71 2.11
CA ILE A 17 11.00 7.28 0.71
C ILE A 17 11.75 5.95 0.54
N LEU A 18 12.92 5.80 1.16
CA LEU A 18 13.70 4.57 1.12
C LEU A 18 13.00 3.40 1.83
N ALA A 19 12.42 3.64 3.02
CA ALA A 19 11.70 2.61 3.75
C ALA A 19 10.48 2.09 2.97
N VAL A 20 9.70 3.00 2.38
CA VAL A 20 8.52 2.64 1.57
C VAL A 20 8.95 1.94 0.27
N SER A 21 9.97 2.46 -0.41
CA SER A 21 10.49 1.84 -1.64
C SER A 21 11.03 0.42 -1.38
N GLY A 22 11.77 0.24 -0.29
CA GLY A 22 12.29 -1.07 0.12
C GLY A 22 11.19 -2.07 0.49
N SER A 23 10.08 -1.59 1.08
CA SER A 23 8.91 -2.44 1.35
C SER A 23 8.13 -2.79 0.08
N ALA A 24 8.11 -1.91 -0.93
CA ALA A 24 7.37 -2.12 -2.16
C ALA A 24 8.13 -3.02 -3.17
N VAL A 25 9.46 -2.96 -3.18
CA VAL A 25 10.30 -3.74 -4.10
C VAL A 25 10.83 -4.99 -3.40
N GLY A 26 10.22 -6.15 -3.70
CA GLY A 26 10.64 -7.45 -3.15
C GLY A 26 11.41 -8.32 -4.14
N LEU A 27 12.18 -9.28 -3.61
CA LEU A 27 12.91 -10.30 -4.40
C LEU A 27 11.97 -11.07 -5.35
N GLY A 28 10.74 -11.35 -4.91
CA GLY A 28 9.73 -12.05 -5.71
C GLY A 28 9.34 -11.29 -6.98
N ASN A 29 9.27 -9.95 -6.93
CA ASN A 29 8.99 -9.16 -8.13
C ASN A 29 10.17 -9.24 -9.12
N PHE A 30 11.40 -9.17 -8.62
CA PHE A 30 12.59 -9.23 -9.47
C PHE A 30 12.77 -10.59 -10.17
N LEU A 31 12.46 -11.70 -9.48
CA LEU A 31 12.62 -13.05 -10.04
C LEU A 31 11.43 -13.49 -10.92
N ARG A 32 10.20 -13.11 -10.58
CA ARG A 32 9.00 -13.54 -11.33
C ARG A 32 8.75 -12.70 -12.58
N PHE A 33 9.05 -11.41 -12.54
CA PHE A 33 8.87 -10.49 -13.66
C PHE A 33 9.56 -10.95 -14.97
N PRO A 34 10.87 -11.30 -15.00
CA PRO A 34 11.54 -11.69 -16.24
C PRO A 34 10.95 -12.97 -16.84
N GLY A 35 10.54 -13.93 -16.00
CA GLY A 35 9.88 -15.14 -16.46
C GLY A 35 8.52 -14.87 -17.11
N GLN A 36 7.72 -13.98 -16.50
CA GLN A 36 6.42 -13.58 -17.06
C GLN A 36 6.58 -12.74 -18.33
N ALA A 37 7.53 -11.81 -18.35
CA ALA A 37 7.84 -11.02 -19.53
C ALA A 37 8.27 -11.92 -20.70
N ALA A 38 9.20 -12.85 -20.47
CA ALA A 38 9.66 -13.80 -21.50
C ALA A 38 8.51 -14.67 -22.04
N ALA A 39 7.62 -15.18 -21.17
CA ALA A 39 6.50 -16.02 -21.57
C ALA A 39 5.42 -15.27 -22.37
N HIS A 40 5.25 -13.96 -22.15
CA HIS A 40 4.18 -13.14 -22.75
C HIS A 40 4.68 -12.20 -23.87
N GLY A 41 5.70 -12.63 -24.63
CA GLY A 41 6.19 -11.87 -25.79
C GLY A 41 7.31 -10.87 -25.47
N GLY A 42 8.03 -11.08 -24.37
CA GLY A 42 9.24 -10.34 -24.00
C GLY A 42 9.00 -8.84 -23.86
N GLY A 43 9.54 -8.08 -24.82
CA GLY A 43 9.40 -6.61 -24.85
C GLY A 43 7.97 -6.12 -25.11
N ALA A 44 7.13 -6.90 -25.81
CA ALA A 44 5.74 -6.51 -26.06
C ALA A 44 4.91 -6.47 -24.77
N PHE A 45 5.25 -7.32 -23.79
CA PHE A 45 4.61 -7.35 -22.47
C PHE A 45 4.82 -6.04 -21.67
N MET A 46 5.87 -5.27 -21.95
CA MET A 46 6.11 -4.00 -21.25
C MET A 46 5.03 -2.95 -21.53
N ILE A 47 4.38 -2.98 -22.70
CA ILE A 47 3.36 -1.99 -23.07
C ILE A 47 2.15 -2.07 -22.11
N PRO A 48 1.43 -3.19 -22.00
CA PRO A 48 0.33 -3.31 -21.05
C PRO A 48 0.80 -3.19 -19.60
N TYR A 49 2.03 -3.61 -19.26
CA TYR A 49 2.59 -3.47 -17.92
C TYR A 49 2.74 -1.99 -17.50
N VAL A 50 3.33 -1.16 -18.37
CA VAL A 50 3.48 0.29 -18.09
C VAL A 50 2.12 0.97 -18.05
N CYS A 51 1.19 0.61 -18.94
CA CYS A 51 -0.18 1.12 -18.88
C CYS A 51 -0.85 0.76 -17.54
N ALA A 52 -0.78 -0.50 -17.09
CA ALA A 52 -1.32 -0.90 -15.80
C ALA A 52 -0.63 -0.18 -14.63
N LEU A 53 0.68 0.05 -14.71
CA LEU A 53 1.41 0.80 -13.69
C LEU A 53 0.92 2.26 -13.58
N LEU A 54 0.73 2.93 -14.72
CA LEU A 54 0.29 4.33 -14.74
C LEU A 54 -1.18 4.50 -14.39
N PHE A 55 -2.06 3.66 -14.93
CA PHE A 55 -3.51 3.82 -14.78
C PHE A 55 -4.10 3.08 -13.57
N LEU A 56 -3.40 2.11 -13.01
CA LEU A 56 -3.88 1.32 -11.88
C LEU A 56 -2.98 1.50 -10.66
N ALA A 57 -1.69 1.15 -10.76
CA ALA A 57 -0.81 1.14 -9.59
C ALA A 57 -0.58 2.54 -9.01
N MET A 58 -0.32 3.55 -9.85
CA MET A 58 -0.09 4.93 -9.42
C MET A 58 -1.32 5.56 -8.72
N PRO A 59 -2.54 5.56 -9.31
CA PRO A 59 -3.69 6.16 -8.65
C PRO A 59 -4.11 5.39 -7.39
N ILE A 60 -4.01 4.06 -7.37
CA ILE A 60 -4.29 3.27 -6.16
C ILE A 60 -3.28 3.62 -5.06
N GLY A 61 -1.98 3.66 -5.38
CA GLY A 61 -0.95 4.02 -4.41
C GLY A 61 -1.13 5.42 -3.82
N TRP A 62 -1.52 6.41 -4.64
CA TRP A 62 -1.87 7.73 -4.14
C TRP A 62 -3.12 7.75 -3.27
N ALA A 63 -4.16 7.01 -3.65
CA ALA A 63 -5.37 6.89 -2.84
C ALA A 63 -5.06 6.27 -1.47
N GLU A 64 -4.33 5.16 -1.43
CA GLU A 64 -3.93 4.51 -0.18
C GLU A 64 -3.09 5.43 0.71
N TRP A 65 -2.12 6.13 0.13
CA TRP A 65 -1.28 7.07 0.88
C TRP A 65 -2.09 8.24 1.47
N ALA A 66 -3.00 8.82 0.68
CA ALA A 66 -3.87 9.90 1.14
C ALA A 66 -4.78 9.44 2.29
N MET A 67 -5.37 8.24 2.15
CA MET A 67 -6.22 7.64 3.18
C MET A 67 -5.44 7.36 4.47
N ALA A 68 -4.25 6.76 4.35
CA ALA A 68 -3.38 6.46 5.49
C ALA A 68 -2.95 7.73 6.24
N ARG A 69 -2.57 8.78 5.52
CA ARG A 69 -2.17 10.06 6.11
C ARG A 69 -3.33 10.74 6.84
N HIS A 70 -4.53 10.73 6.26
CA HIS A 70 -5.74 11.25 6.90
C HIS A 70 -6.13 10.47 8.16
N GLY A 71 -5.96 9.14 8.13
CA GLY A 71 -6.13 8.28 9.29
C GLY A 71 -5.13 8.59 10.42
N GLY A 72 -3.86 8.75 10.05
CA GLY A 72 -2.76 9.09 10.96
C GLY A 72 -2.97 10.43 11.68
N THR A 73 -3.46 11.47 10.99
CA THR A 73 -3.78 12.76 11.63
C THR A 73 -4.86 12.65 12.71
N LYS A 74 -5.73 11.63 12.62
CA LYS A 74 -6.77 11.35 13.63
C LYS A 74 -6.29 10.38 14.72
N GLY A 75 -5.01 10.00 14.71
CA GLY A 75 -4.40 9.08 15.66
C GLY A 75 -4.84 7.63 15.50
N LEU A 76 -5.31 7.26 14.29
CA LEU A 76 -5.74 5.91 13.92
C LEU A 76 -4.67 5.29 13.02
N HIS A 77 -4.09 4.17 13.43
CA HIS A 77 -3.00 3.49 12.71
C HIS A 77 -3.42 2.11 12.16
N ASN A 78 -4.72 1.83 12.15
CA ASN A 78 -5.26 0.49 11.91
C ASN A 78 -6.19 0.56 10.70
N GLY A 79 -6.03 -0.35 9.72
CA GLY A 79 -6.86 -0.41 8.51
C GLY A 79 -8.38 -0.32 8.76
N PRO A 80 -8.96 -1.10 9.69
CA PRO A 80 -10.39 -1.03 10.05
C PRO A 80 -10.83 0.34 10.59
N ALA A 81 -9.94 1.02 11.31
CA ALA A 81 -10.22 2.30 11.94
C ALA A 81 -10.17 3.45 10.93
N ILE A 82 -9.18 3.43 10.04
CA ILE A 82 -9.01 4.41 8.95
C ILE A 82 -10.19 4.30 7.98
N LEU A 83 -10.53 3.08 7.56
CA LEU A 83 -11.63 2.85 6.64
C LEU A 83 -13.00 3.16 7.27
N GLY A 84 -13.16 2.92 8.58
CA GLY A 84 -14.36 3.32 9.33
C GLY A 84 -14.60 4.83 9.40
N VAL A 85 -13.54 5.64 9.36
CA VAL A 85 -13.65 7.11 9.39
C VAL A 85 -13.88 7.70 8.01
N ILE A 86 -13.36 7.06 6.96
CA ILE A 86 -13.53 7.49 5.57
C ILE A 86 -14.91 7.04 5.03
N GLY A 87 -15.26 5.77 5.22
CA GLY A 87 -16.50 5.18 4.72
C GLY A 87 -17.75 5.43 5.58
N ARG A 88 -17.61 6.16 6.70
CA ARG A 88 -18.72 6.65 7.53
C ARG A 88 -19.81 5.61 7.86
N GLY A 89 -19.42 4.35 8.14
CA GLY A 89 -20.36 3.25 8.37
C GLY A 89 -19.73 2.03 9.05
N ARG A 90 -20.55 1.22 9.75
CA ARG A 90 -20.10 0.01 10.46
C ARG A 90 -19.54 -1.06 9.49
N ILE A 91 -20.08 -1.09 8.26
CA ILE A 91 -19.65 -1.98 7.17
C ILE A 91 -18.23 -1.65 6.70
N ALA A 92 -17.87 -0.36 6.62
CA ALA A 92 -16.52 0.06 6.22
C ALA A 92 -15.44 -0.38 7.23
N ARG A 93 -15.80 -0.57 8.52
CA ARG A 93 -14.88 -1.15 9.51
C ARG A 93 -14.61 -2.63 9.25
N TYR A 94 -15.64 -3.40 8.93
CA TYR A 94 -15.49 -4.83 8.60
C TYR A 94 -14.72 -5.02 7.30
N LEU A 95 -14.93 -4.16 6.29
CA LEU A 95 -14.18 -4.20 5.04
C LEU A 95 -12.67 -3.98 5.27
N GLY A 96 -12.30 -3.15 6.24
CA GLY A 96 -10.90 -2.92 6.60
C GLY A 96 -10.24 -4.08 7.35
N VAL A 97 -11.02 -5.02 7.89
CA VAL A 97 -10.50 -6.28 8.46
C VAL A 97 -10.08 -7.24 7.33
N PHE A 98 -10.81 -7.25 6.21
CA PHE A 98 -10.41 -8.04 5.04
C PHE A 98 -9.06 -7.59 4.46
N ALA A 99 -8.71 -6.30 4.59
CA ALA A 99 -7.39 -5.82 4.17
C ALA A 99 -6.22 -6.51 4.89
N VAL A 100 -6.43 -6.98 6.13
CA VAL A 100 -5.41 -7.75 6.88
C VAL A 100 -5.27 -9.17 6.34
N LEU A 101 -6.27 -9.68 5.63
CA LEU A 101 -6.25 -11.02 5.02
C LEU A 101 -5.63 -11.03 3.61
N ILE A 102 -5.56 -9.89 2.93
CA ILE A 102 -4.97 -9.78 1.58
C ILE A 102 -3.54 -10.34 1.51
N PRO A 103 -2.61 -10.01 2.45
CA PRO A 103 -1.25 -10.55 2.42
C PRO A 103 -1.23 -12.08 2.56
N MET A 104 -2.13 -12.65 3.38
CA MET A 104 -2.23 -14.11 3.54
C MET A 104 -2.64 -14.78 2.22
N VAL A 105 -3.60 -14.20 1.49
CA VAL A 105 -4.05 -14.73 0.20
C VAL A 105 -2.97 -14.63 -0.87
N VAL A 106 -2.17 -13.56 -0.87
CA VAL A 106 -1.08 -13.38 -1.85
C VAL A 106 0.07 -14.37 -1.59
N TYR A 107 0.25 -14.81 -0.35
CA TYR A 107 1.31 -15.75 0.05
C TYR A 107 0.89 -17.23 -0.01
N MET A 108 -0.40 -17.54 -0.16
CA MET A 108 -0.93 -18.88 -0.40
C MET A 108 -0.94 -19.22 -1.89
#